data_AF-A0A7D7VPI2-F1
#
_entry.id   AF-A0A7D7VPI2-F1
#
_cell.length_a   1.000
_cell.length_b   1.000
_cell.length_c   1.000
_cell.angle_alpha   90.00
_cell.angle_beta   90.00
_cell.angle_gamma   90.00
#
_symmetry.space_group_name_H-M   'P 1'
#
loop_
_entity.id
_entity.type
_entity.pdbx_description
1 polymer ?
#
loop_
_entity_poly.entity_id
_entity_poly.type
_entity_poly.pdbx_seq_one_letter_code
_entity_poly.pdbx_strand_id
1 'polypeptide(L)'
;MSDNWMGPFLSGANNLEFAGSFEIDLNEVKHFKSLDIDQQDSYKFKGENNLVHYNHNPIGYVYLIKIATIVFPFLGDQLAVILLQCMVYVLINLLFLNLNTFNKRQRWLFFILFSINPIVLKFIPFNFYYFWQIIPTALFGYVLLASKPRRAFVIPLIILLPFILLTRPTVIVSLLFVFYVLYKQFNYSFSLRCLLFTFLVSYMLYQPTKKNVWHTVYAGLGAYQNEYGIKLSDKAPYNLYERITGEKLVASVGGNYYEEEVIDKYTVITKEEVIKIFKENPYIFIKNAFINTLQGFSFGYFNRNIDYINYFISFIGFIFLVFLYYNKLYTWIIFILFTVGTFTIYYPPIPAYMFGNYLPIVLSLTLIKRIKKNNLINSYRKSFSNKKIKGKY
;
A
#
# COMPACT_ATOMS: atom_id res chain seq x y z
N MET A 1 -4.19 -18.98 6.13
CA MET A 1 -3.81 -17.56 6.41
C MET A 1 -4.96 -17.03 7.26
N SER A 2 -5.24 -15.72 7.38
CA SER A 2 -6.54 -15.30 7.92
C SER A 2 -7.54 -15.31 6.76
N ASP A 3 -8.13 -16.47 6.51
CA ASP A 3 -9.01 -16.76 5.36
C ASP A 3 -10.32 -15.93 5.41
N ASN A 4 -10.52 -15.21 6.51
CA ASN A 4 -11.70 -14.39 6.76
C ASN A 4 -11.91 -13.21 5.81
N TRP A 5 -10.85 -12.68 5.20
CA TRP A 5 -10.93 -11.42 4.46
C TRP A 5 -10.93 -11.58 2.95
N MET A 6 -10.48 -12.73 2.44
CA MET A 6 -10.26 -12.92 1.02
C MET A 6 -11.51 -13.33 0.24
N GLY A 7 -12.33 -14.21 0.84
CA GLY A 7 -13.56 -14.72 0.22
C GLY A 7 -14.46 -13.63 -0.39
N PRO A 8 -14.78 -12.53 0.33
CA PRO A 8 -15.57 -11.44 -0.24
C PRO A 8 -14.96 -10.83 -1.51
N PHE A 9 -13.64 -10.65 -1.57
CA PHE A 9 -12.99 -10.09 -2.75
C PHE A 9 -13.02 -11.04 -3.95
N LEU A 10 -12.83 -12.35 -3.72
CA LEU A 10 -12.88 -13.38 -4.77
C LEU A 10 -14.31 -13.51 -5.32
N SER A 11 -15.30 -13.64 -4.44
CA SER A 11 -16.73 -13.66 -4.81
C SER A 11 -17.11 -12.39 -5.57
N GLY A 12 -16.71 -11.23 -5.05
CA GLY A 12 -16.93 -9.95 -5.72
C GLY A 12 -16.33 -9.89 -7.11
N ALA A 13 -15.16 -10.49 -7.34
CA ALA A 13 -14.52 -10.43 -8.65
C ALA A 13 -15.29 -11.24 -9.68
N ASN A 14 -15.87 -12.36 -9.28
CA ASN A 14 -16.68 -13.15 -10.18
C ASN A 14 -18.02 -12.47 -10.52
N ASN A 15 -18.65 -11.82 -9.52
CA ASN A 15 -19.91 -11.08 -9.67
C ASN A 15 -19.75 -9.63 -10.17
N LEU A 16 -18.53 -9.18 -10.45
CA LEU A 16 -18.27 -7.78 -10.80
C LEU A 16 -18.75 -7.46 -12.22
N GLU A 17 -19.75 -6.58 -12.32
CA GLU A 17 -20.09 -5.90 -13.57
C GLU A 17 -19.21 -4.67 -13.82
N PHE A 18 -19.10 -4.24 -15.07
CA PHE A 18 -18.31 -3.05 -15.40
C PHE A 18 -18.91 -1.79 -14.76
N ALA A 19 -18.13 -1.14 -13.90
CA ALA A 19 -18.60 -0.04 -13.05
C ALA A 19 -19.80 -0.40 -12.13
N GLY A 20 -20.01 -1.69 -11.89
CA GLY A 20 -21.08 -2.20 -11.02
C GLY A 20 -20.77 -2.04 -9.53
N SER A 21 -21.73 -2.49 -8.72
CA SER A 21 -21.63 -2.60 -7.27
C SER A 21 -20.66 -3.72 -6.85
N PHE A 22 -20.02 -3.56 -5.68
CA PHE A 22 -19.28 -4.67 -5.06
C PHE A 22 -20.30 -5.59 -4.38
N GLU A 23 -20.63 -6.70 -5.04
CA GLU A 23 -21.61 -7.68 -4.56
C GLU A 23 -20.99 -9.04 -4.32
N ILE A 24 -21.43 -9.74 -3.28
CA ILE A 24 -20.90 -11.06 -2.91
C ILE A 24 -22.02 -12.08 -2.75
N ASP A 25 -21.73 -13.33 -3.06
CA ASP A 25 -22.55 -14.47 -2.65
C ASP A 25 -22.12 -14.89 -1.23
N LEU A 26 -22.96 -14.59 -0.25
CA LEU A 26 -22.65 -14.83 1.16
C LEU A 26 -22.47 -16.32 1.47
N ASN A 27 -23.24 -17.19 0.81
CA ASN A 27 -23.22 -18.62 1.06
C ASN A 27 -21.96 -19.24 0.45
N GLU A 28 -21.60 -18.82 -0.77
CA GLU A 28 -20.36 -19.25 -1.42
C GLU A 28 -19.14 -18.79 -0.62
N VAL A 29 -19.13 -17.56 -0.09
CA VAL A 29 -18.04 -17.08 0.78
C VAL A 29 -17.95 -17.91 2.07
N LYS A 30 -19.08 -18.30 2.68
CA LYS A 30 -19.08 -19.18 3.86
C LYS A 30 -18.56 -20.57 3.52
N HIS A 31 -18.96 -21.13 2.38
CA HIS A 31 -18.46 -22.41 1.90
C HIS A 31 -16.95 -22.38 1.65
N PHE A 32 -16.45 -21.39 0.91
CA PHE A 32 -15.03 -21.18 0.66
C PHE A 32 -14.21 -21.18 1.97
N LYS A 33 -14.71 -20.50 3.01
CA LYS A 33 -14.05 -20.44 4.33
C LYS A 33 -14.02 -21.77 5.08
N SER A 34 -14.91 -22.70 4.76
CA SER A 34 -14.92 -24.05 5.36
C SER A 34 -13.97 -25.03 4.67
N LEU A 35 -13.48 -24.67 3.47
CA LEU A 35 -12.53 -25.49 2.72
C LEU A 35 -11.14 -25.45 3.37
N ASP A 36 -10.37 -26.51 3.17
CA ASP A 36 -8.94 -26.51 3.50
C ASP A 36 -8.14 -25.58 2.58
N ILE A 37 -6.86 -25.35 2.89
CA ILE A 37 -6.03 -24.38 2.15
C ILE A 37 -5.84 -24.81 0.68
N ASP A 38 -5.65 -26.10 0.41
CA ASP A 38 -5.40 -26.60 -0.96
C ASP A 38 -6.66 -26.49 -1.83
N GLN A 39 -7.83 -26.74 -1.22
CA GLN A 39 -9.14 -26.52 -1.81
C GLN A 39 -9.42 -25.04 -2.03
N GLN A 40 -9.09 -24.16 -1.07
CA GLN A 40 -9.22 -22.71 -1.24
C GLN A 40 -8.36 -22.19 -2.41
N ASP A 41 -7.13 -22.66 -2.52
CA ASP A 41 -6.20 -22.27 -3.58
C ASP A 41 -6.70 -22.67 -4.98
N SER A 42 -7.34 -23.83 -5.09
CA SER A 42 -7.93 -24.33 -6.34
C SER A 42 -9.38 -23.91 -6.60
N TYR A 43 -10.03 -23.26 -5.63
CA TYR A 43 -11.43 -22.87 -5.72
C TYR A 43 -11.66 -21.80 -6.80
N LYS A 44 -12.74 -21.98 -7.57
CA LYS A 44 -13.26 -20.99 -8.53
C LYS A 44 -14.65 -20.58 -8.11
N PHE A 45 -14.84 -19.30 -7.85
CA PHE A 45 -16.15 -18.76 -7.54
C PHE A 45 -17.04 -18.87 -8.78
N LYS A 46 -18.26 -19.36 -8.60
CA LYS A 46 -19.16 -19.70 -9.73
C LYS A 46 -20.03 -18.53 -10.16
N GLY A 47 -20.29 -17.60 -9.24
CA GLY A 47 -21.13 -16.44 -9.49
C GLY A 47 -22.60 -16.81 -9.43
N GLU A 48 -23.32 -16.00 -8.66
CA GLU A 48 -24.74 -16.10 -8.28
C GLU A 48 -25.29 -17.45 -7.77
N ASN A 49 -25.84 -17.45 -6.55
CA ASN A 49 -27.28 -17.25 -6.29
C ASN A 49 -27.47 -16.57 -4.92
N ASN A 50 -28.10 -15.37 -4.90
CA ASN A 50 -28.35 -14.48 -3.74
C ASN A 50 -27.20 -13.52 -3.38
N LEU A 51 -27.06 -12.46 -4.19
CA LEU A 51 -26.06 -11.41 -4.01
C LEU A 51 -26.45 -10.43 -2.90
N VAL A 52 -25.45 -10.03 -2.11
CA VAL A 52 -25.57 -8.96 -1.13
C VAL A 52 -24.53 -7.88 -1.40
N HIS A 53 -24.93 -6.62 -1.24
CA HIS A 53 -24.03 -5.49 -1.39
C HIS A 53 -22.96 -5.49 -0.27
N TYR A 54 -21.69 -5.32 -0.65
CA TYR A 54 -20.55 -5.36 0.25
C TYR A 54 -19.71 -4.08 0.15
N ASN A 55 -19.83 -3.21 1.14
CA ASN A 55 -19.16 -1.89 1.16
C ASN A 55 -18.09 -1.77 2.28
N HIS A 56 -17.65 -2.88 2.88
CA HIS A 56 -16.71 -2.83 4.00
C HIS A 56 -15.24 -2.79 3.57
N ASN A 57 -14.94 -3.27 2.36
CA ASN A 57 -13.62 -3.19 1.77
C ASN A 57 -13.63 -2.39 0.46
N PRO A 58 -12.49 -1.77 0.12
CA PRO A 58 -12.35 -1.06 -1.15
C PRO A 58 -12.45 -2.00 -2.36
N ILE A 59 -13.27 -1.63 -3.35
CA ILE A 59 -13.49 -2.41 -4.58
C ILE A 59 -12.24 -2.58 -5.45
N GLY A 60 -11.22 -1.73 -5.30
CA GLY A 60 -10.04 -1.75 -6.17
C GLY A 60 -9.35 -3.13 -6.30
N TYR A 61 -9.33 -3.91 -5.21
CA TYR A 61 -8.71 -5.24 -5.24
C TYR A 61 -9.54 -6.27 -6.01
N VAL A 62 -10.87 -6.10 -6.04
CA VAL A 62 -11.81 -6.91 -6.83
C VAL A 62 -11.47 -6.84 -8.32
N TYR A 63 -11.20 -5.64 -8.83
CA TYR A 63 -10.77 -5.45 -10.23
C TYR A 63 -9.44 -6.15 -10.53
N LEU A 64 -8.47 -6.10 -9.60
CA LEU A 64 -7.18 -6.77 -9.77
C LEU A 64 -7.33 -8.29 -9.81
N ILE A 65 -8.22 -8.85 -8.99
CA ILE A 65 -8.54 -10.29 -9.01
C ILE A 65 -9.23 -10.64 -10.33
N LYS A 66 -10.22 -9.86 -10.78
CA LYS A 66 -10.91 -10.09 -12.06
C LYS A 66 -9.94 -10.09 -13.24
N ILE A 67 -8.97 -9.16 -13.26
CA ILE A 67 -7.89 -9.16 -14.26
C ILE A 67 -7.08 -10.45 -14.15
N ALA A 68 -6.71 -10.87 -12.94
CA ALA A 68 -5.92 -12.08 -12.73
C ALA A 68 -6.65 -13.35 -13.21
N THR A 69 -7.95 -13.50 -12.92
CA THR A 69 -8.74 -14.67 -13.31
C THR A 69 -9.01 -14.72 -14.82
N ILE A 70 -9.10 -13.56 -15.49
CA ILE A 70 -9.15 -13.49 -16.96
C ILE A 70 -7.82 -13.93 -17.58
N VAL A 71 -6.69 -13.53 -16.98
CA VAL A 71 -5.35 -13.88 -17.50
C VAL A 71 -4.98 -15.34 -17.22
N PHE A 72 -5.41 -15.89 -16.07
CA PHE A 72 -5.11 -17.26 -15.63
C PHE A 72 -6.40 -18.08 -15.38
N PRO A 73 -7.26 -18.30 -16.40
CA PRO A 73 -8.56 -18.94 -16.21
C PRO A 73 -8.49 -20.42 -15.83
N PHE A 74 -7.29 -21.02 -15.92
CA PHE A 74 -7.03 -22.41 -15.59
C PHE A 74 -6.69 -22.64 -14.10
N LEU A 75 -6.40 -21.59 -13.33
CA LEU A 75 -6.12 -21.67 -11.88
C LEU A 75 -7.36 -21.34 -11.05
N GLY A 76 -7.37 -21.73 -9.78
CA GLY A 76 -8.31 -21.17 -8.80
C GLY A 76 -8.09 -19.66 -8.63
N ASP A 77 -9.13 -18.92 -8.21
CA ASP A 77 -9.13 -17.45 -8.25
C ASP A 77 -8.06 -16.86 -7.32
N GLN A 78 -7.83 -17.50 -6.18
CA GLN A 78 -6.77 -17.17 -5.24
C GLN A 78 -5.38 -17.37 -5.85
N LEU A 79 -5.12 -18.52 -6.47
CA LEU A 79 -3.83 -18.79 -7.13
C LEU A 79 -3.60 -17.87 -8.34
N ALA A 80 -4.64 -17.52 -9.09
CA ALA A 80 -4.55 -16.61 -10.21
C ALA A 80 -3.99 -15.24 -9.79
N VAL A 81 -4.51 -14.65 -8.70
CA VAL A 81 -4.02 -13.36 -8.20
C VAL A 81 -2.61 -13.46 -7.60
N ILE A 82 -2.29 -14.53 -6.88
CA ILE A 82 -0.93 -14.78 -6.36
C ILE A 82 0.07 -14.88 -7.52
N LEU A 83 -0.26 -15.63 -8.58
CA LEU A 83 0.60 -15.76 -9.75
C LEU A 83 0.80 -14.41 -10.46
N LEU A 84 -0.26 -13.60 -10.60
CA LEU A 84 -0.15 -12.25 -11.14
C LEU A 84 0.80 -11.37 -10.30
N GLN A 85 0.68 -11.41 -8.97
CA GLN A 85 1.57 -10.68 -8.05
C GLN A 85 3.04 -11.10 -8.24
N CYS A 86 3.30 -12.41 -8.27
CA CYS A 86 4.63 -12.96 -8.53
C CYS A 86 5.21 -12.53 -9.88
N MET A 87 4.40 -12.57 -10.95
CA MET A 87 4.82 -12.12 -12.28
C MET A 87 5.15 -10.62 -12.30
N VAL A 88 4.28 -9.78 -11.74
CA VAL A 88 4.50 -8.33 -11.63
C VAL A 88 5.79 -8.05 -10.85
N TYR A 89 6.03 -8.78 -9.75
CA TYR A 89 7.26 -8.66 -8.99
C TYR A 89 8.50 -9.01 -9.82
N VAL A 90 8.49 -10.14 -10.54
CA VAL A 90 9.60 -10.54 -11.41
C VAL A 90 9.85 -9.48 -12.49
N LEU A 91 8.80 -8.96 -13.13
CA LEU A 91 8.90 -7.92 -14.14
C LEU A 91 9.51 -6.62 -13.58
N ILE A 92 9.13 -6.19 -12.37
CA ILE A 92 9.74 -5.05 -11.69
C ILE A 92 11.22 -5.32 -11.42
N ASN A 93 11.59 -6.52 -10.96
CA ASN A 93 12.98 -6.86 -10.72
C ASN A 93 13.82 -6.84 -12.01
N LEU A 94 13.30 -7.43 -13.09
CA LEU A 94 13.94 -7.39 -14.41
C LEU A 94 14.09 -5.95 -14.90
N LEU A 95 13.09 -5.08 -14.69
CA LEU A 95 13.16 -3.67 -15.06
C LEU A 95 14.34 -2.97 -14.37
N PHE A 96 14.50 -3.13 -13.06
CA PHE A 96 15.56 -2.46 -12.29
C PHE A 96 16.95 -3.07 -12.51
N LEU A 97 17.06 -4.40 -12.62
CA LEU A 97 18.32 -5.07 -12.90
C LEU A 97 18.88 -4.73 -14.30
N ASN A 98 18.00 -4.44 -15.25
CA ASN A 98 18.36 -4.03 -16.60
C ASN A 98 18.57 -2.52 -16.77
N LEU A 99 18.50 -1.73 -15.69
CA LEU A 99 18.84 -0.31 -15.79
C LEU A 99 20.31 -0.12 -16.17
N ASN A 100 20.55 0.58 -17.28
CA ASN A 100 21.89 0.95 -17.74
C ASN A 100 22.62 1.87 -16.75
N THR A 101 21.88 2.50 -15.84
CA THR A 101 22.43 3.35 -14.79
C THR A 101 22.99 2.57 -13.60
N PHE A 102 22.68 1.28 -13.48
CA PHE A 102 23.22 0.40 -12.46
C PHE A 102 24.49 -0.29 -12.95
N ASN A 103 25.58 -0.14 -12.20
CA ASN A 103 26.78 -0.96 -12.38
C ASN A 103 26.59 -2.37 -11.80
N LYS A 104 27.51 -3.30 -12.11
CA LYS A 104 27.44 -4.70 -11.66
C LYS A 104 27.25 -4.85 -10.14
N ARG A 105 27.93 -4.02 -9.33
CA ARG A 105 27.80 -4.08 -7.86
C ARG A 105 26.42 -3.62 -7.39
N GLN A 106 25.87 -2.57 -8.00
CA GLN A 106 24.53 -2.07 -7.68
C GLN A 106 23.44 -3.07 -8.06
N ARG A 107 23.60 -3.76 -9.19
CA ARG A 107 22.69 -4.85 -9.59
C ARG A 107 22.69 -5.98 -8.57
N TRP A 108 23.87 -6.44 -8.13
CA TRP A 108 23.96 -7.45 -7.07
C TRP A 108 23.37 -6.99 -5.75
N LEU A 109 23.64 -5.75 -5.34
CA LEU A 109 23.08 -5.20 -4.11
C LEU A 109 21.55 -5.12 -4.18
N PHE A 110 21.00 -4.64 -5.30
CA PHE A 110 19.56 -4.65 -5.54
C PHE A 110 18.98 -6.07 -5.52
N PHE A 111 19.64 -7.01 -6.20
CA PHE A 111 19.21 -8.41 -6.25
C PHE A 111 19.11 -9.02 -4.85
N ILE A 112 20.16 -8.88 -4.04
CA ILE A 112 20.21 -9.45 -2.68
C ILE A 112 19.22 -8.75 -1.75
N LEU A 113 19.21 -7.40 -1.73
CA LEU A 113 18.41 -6.65 -0.78
C LEU A 113 16.93 -6.59 -1.12
N PHE A 114 16.56 -6.74 -2.40
CA PHE A 114 15.18 -6.66 -2.85
C PHE A 114 14.70 -7.97 -3.49
N SER A 115 15.34 -8.44 -4.57
CA SER A 115 14.82 -9.53 -5.42
C SER A 115 14.74 -10.89 -4.74
N ILE A 116 15.72 -11.23 -3.90
CA ILE A 116 15.77 -12.52 -3.19
C ILE A 116 15.68 -12.35 -1.67
N ASN A 117 15.31 -11.15 -1.20
CA ASN A 117 15.22 -10.88 0.22
C ASN A 117 14.03 -11.65 0.82
N PRO A 118 14.25 -12.56 1.79
CA PRO A 118 13.18 -13.41 2.33
C PRO A 118 12.06 -12.62 3.00
N ILE A 119 12.35 -11.43 3.55
CA ILE A 119 11.33 -10.54 4.13
C ILE A 119 10.39 -10.04 3.02
N VAL A 120 10.96 -9.57 1.90
CA VAL A 120 10.16 -9.11 0.75
C VAL A 120 9.40 -10.29 0.14
N LEU A 121 10.08 -11.41 -0.11
CA LEU A 121 9.50 -12.60 -0.72
C LEU A 121 8.32 -13.16 0.07
N LYS A 122 8.37 -13.10 1.41
CA LYS A 122 7.26 -13.53 2.27
C LYS A 122 5.94 -12.79 2.02
N PHE A 123 5.99 -11.52 1.60
CA PHE A 123 4.80 -10.70 1.39
C PHE A 123 4.30 -10.68 -0.06
N ILE A 124 5.03 -11.26 -1.01
CA ILE A 124 4.60 -11.32 -2.41
C ILE A 124 3.41 -12.27 -2.59
N PRO A 125 3.45 -13.54 -2.13
CA PRO A 125 2.32 -14.44 -2.27
C PRO A 125 1.27 -14.23 -1.16
N PHE A 126 1.42 -13.18 -0.35
CA PHE A 126 0.40 -12.83 0.62
C PHE A 126 -0.82 -12.31 -0.15
N ASN A 127 -1.85 -13.15 -0.27
CA ASN A 127 -3.05 -12.88 -1.05
C ASN A 127 -3.90 -11.77 -0.42
N PHE A 128 -3.40 -10.56 -0.51
CA PHE A 128 -4.06 -9.34 -0.09
C PHE A 128 -3.50 -8.15 -0.86
N TYR A 129 -4.18 -7.02 -0.75
CA TYR A 129 -3.86 -5.88 -1.59
C TYR A 129 -2.56 -5.13 -1.26
N TYR A 130 -1.81 -5.52 -0.22
CA TYR A 130 -0.63 -4.76 0.21
C TYR A 130 0.50 -4.75 -0.84
N PHE A 131 0.68 -5.87 -1.56
CA PHE A 131 1.68 -6.00 -2.62
C PHE A 131 1.61 -4.86 -3.65
N TRP A 132 0.40 -4.49 -4.05
CA TRP A 132 0.14 -3.57 -5.17
C TRP A 132 0.63 -2.13 -4.93
N GLN A 133 0.95 -1.78 -3.69
CA GLN A 133 1.58 -0.50 -3.35
C GLN A 133 3.00 -0.35 -3.91
N ILE A 134 3.62 -1.45 -4.35
CA ILE A 134 4.91 -1.39 -5.04
C ILE A 134 4.82 -0.61 -6.36
N ILE A 135 3.67 -0.58 -7.04
CA ILE A 135 3.57 -0.05 -8.41
C ILE A 135 3.85 1.45 -8.49
N PRO A 136 3.24 2.33 -7.66
CA PRO A 136 3.64 3.74 -7.60
C PRO A 136 5.14 3.94 -7.37
N THR A 137 5.73 3.08 -6.54
CA THR A 137 7.14 3.18 -6.15
C THR A 137 8.10 2.68 -7.22
N ALA A 138 7.70 1.64 -7.95
CA ALA A 138 8.41 1.13 -9.11
C ALA A 138 8.38 2.15 -10.25
N LEU A 139 7.22 2.77 -10.48
CA LEU A 139 7.07 3.83 -11.46
C LEU A 139 7.93 5.06 -11.11
N PHE A 140 7.87 5.53 -9.85
CA PHE A 140 8.72 6.61 -9.35
C PHE A 140 10.21 6.29 -9.53
N GLY A 141 10.65 5.13 -9.02
CA GLY A 141 12.04 4.71 -9.06
C GLY A 141 12.56 4.54 -10.47
N TYR A 142 11.78 3.94 -11.38
CA TYR A 142 12.18 3.75 -12.77
C TYR A 142 12.32 5.10 -13.49
N VAL A 143 11.33 5.98 -13.38
CA VAL A 143 11.33 7.29 -14.05
C VAL A 143 12.46 8.18 -13.52
N LEU A 144 12.77 8.10 -12.22
CA LEU A 144 13.85 8.86 -11.61
C LEU A 144 15.25 8.33 -11.97
N LEU A 145 15.41 7.01 -12.13
CA LEU A 145 16.72 6.37 -12.27
C LEU A 145 17.12 6.03 -13.71
N ALA A 146 16.15 5.85 -14.61
CA ALA A 146 16.43 5.62 -16.01
C ALA A 146 17.05 6.88 -16.64
N SER A 147 18.11 6.71 -17.44
CA SER A 147 18.71 7.82 -18.18
C SER A 147 17.78 8.38 -19.26
N LYS A 148 16.96 7.52 -19.85
CA LYS A 148 15.91 7.85 -20.83
C LYS A 148 14.71 6.93 -20.56
N PRO A 149 13.77 7.31 -19.68
CA PRO A 149 12.63 6.46 -19.38
C PRO A 149 11.78 6.26 -20.63
N ARG A 150 11.52 4.99 -20.97
CA ARG A 150 10.69 4.62 -22.14
C ARG A 150 9.23 4.49 -21.74
N ARG A 151 8.34 5.05 -22.57
CA ARG A 151 6.88 4.98 -22.37
C ARG A 151 6.34 3.55 -22.31
N ALA A 152 6.95 2.61 -23.05
CA ALA A 152 6.57 1.19 -23.05
C ALA A 152 6.60 0.53 -21.67
N PHE A 153 7.47 1.00 -20.76
CA PHE A 153 7.51 0.51 -19.37
C PHE A 153 6.66 1.35 -18.42
N VAL A 154 6.43 2.63 -18.74
CA VAL A 154 5.62 3.53 -17.92
C VAL A 154 4.13 3.25 -18.07
N ILE A 155 3.64 3.08 -19.30
CA ILE A 155 2.22 2.96 -19.61
C ILE A 155 1.57 1.76 -18.89
N PRO A 156 2.15 0.54 -18.89
CA PRO A 156 1.56 -0.58 -18.15
C PRO A 156 1.43 -0.31 -16.64
N LEU A 157 2.41 0.37 -16.04
CA LEU A 157 2.34 0.75 -14.62
C LEU A 157 1.25 1.80 -14.37
N ILE A 158 1.07 2.76 -15.30
CA ILE A 158 -0.01 3.76 -15.24
C ILE A 158 -1.39 3.10 -15.32
N ILE A 159 -1.56 2.09 -16.19
CA ILE A 159 -2.83 1.37 -16.35
C ILE A 159 -3.28 0.71 -15.03
N LEU A 160 -2.33 0.30 -14.17
CA LEU A 160 -2.64 -0.30 -12.88
C LEU A 160 -2.99 0.73 -11.79
N LEU A 161 -2.58 2.00 -11.93
CA LEU A 161 -2.74 3.01 -10.88
C LEU A 161 -4.19 3.26 -10.43
N PRO A 162 -5.22 3.30 -11.31
CA PRO A 162 -6.60 3.47 -10.86
C PRO A 162 -7.02 2.41 -9.85
N PHE A 163 -6.73 1.13 -10.15
CA PHE A 163 -7.10 0.02 -9.28
C PHE A 163 -6.36 0.09 -7.94
N ILE A 164 -5.10 0.51 -7.94
CA ILE A 164 -4.31 0.67 -6.72
C ILE A 164 -4.83 1.82 -5.86
N LEU A 165 -5.18 2.94 -6.48
CA LEU A 165 -5.78 4.08 -5.79
C LEU A 165 -7.12 3.70 -5.15
N LEU A 166 -7.97 2.98 -5.89
CA LEU A 166 -9.23 2.45 -5.39
C LEU A 166 -9.02 1.45 -4.26
N THR A 167 -7.95 0.65 -4.31
CA THR A 167 -7.65 -0.33 -3.28
C THR A 167 -7.13 0.31 -2.00
N ARG A 168 -6.32 1.36 -2.12
CA ARG A 168 -5.73 2.05 -0.97
C ARG A 168 -5.63 3.55 -1.24
N PRO A 169 -6.67 4.34 -0.93
CA PRO A 169 -6.69 5.78 -1.20
C PRO A 169 -5.51 6.57 -0.59
N THR A 170 -4.90 6.04 0.47
CA THR A 170 -3.72 6.64 1.13
C THR A 170 -2.51 6.80 0.20
N VAL A 171 -2.46 6.11 -0.95
CA VAL A 171 -1.38 6.28 -1.94
C VAL A 171 -1.48 7.58 -2.74
N ILE A 172 -2.59 8.31 -2.66
CA ILE A 172 -2.85 9.53 -3.45
C ILE A 172 -1.70 10.54 -3.37
N VAL A 173 -1.13 10.75 -2.18
CA VAL A 173 -0.03 11.69 -1.97
C VAL A 173 1.23 11.23 -2.72
N SER A 174 1.55 9.93 -2.67
CA SER A 174 2.67 9.37 -3.45
C SER A 174 2.42 9.48 -4.96
N LEU A 175 1.18 9.32 -5.42
CA LEU A 175 0.82 9.46 -6.84
C LEU A 175 0.98 10.88 -7.35
N LEU A 176 0.56 11.89 -6.59
CA LEU A 176 0.78 13.30 -6.95
C LEU A 176 2.27 13.56 -7.19
N PHE A 177 3.14 12.98 -6.35
CA PHE A 177 4.57 13.12 -6.52
C PHE A 177 5.12 12.31 -7.70
N VAL A 178 4.59 11.12 -7.99
CA VAL A 178 4.87 10.37 -9.23
C VAL A 178 4.56 11.21 -10.47
N PHE A 179 3.37 11.84 -10.52
CA PHE A 179 2.98 12.68 -11.65
C PHE A 179 3.87 13.92 -11.78
N TYR A 180 4.27 14.54 -10.67
CA TYR A 180 5.26 15.60 -10.70
C TYR A 180 6.58 15.15 -11.35
N VAL A 181 7.08 13.96 -11.01
CA VAL A 181 8.30 13.40 -11.60
C VAL A 181 8.11 13.06 -13.08
N LEU A 182 6.95 12.51 -13.48
CA LEU A 182 6.62 12.27 -14.88
C LEU A 182 6.59 13.56 -15.72
N TYR A 183 6.00 14.63 -15.18
CA TYR A 183 6.02 15.95 -15.79
C TYR A 183 7.45 16.43 -16.05
N LYS A 184 8.35 16.25 -15.08
CA LYS A 184 9.76 16.66 -15.20
C LYS A 184 10.54 15.84 -16.23
N GLN A 185 10.25 14.54 -16.38
CA GLN A 185 11.03 13.65 -17.24
C GLN A 185 10.51 13.52 -18.68
N PHE A 186 9.21 13.69 -18.90
CA PHE A 186 8.61 13.61 -20.23
C PHE A 186 8.19 14.99 -20.74
N ASN A 187 6.93 15.37 -20.49
CA ASN A 187 6.40 16.71 -20.74
C ASN A 187 5.03 16.84 -20.02
N TYR A 188 4.53 18.07 -19.98
CA TYR A 188 3.22 18.39 -19.39
C TYR A 188 2.08 17.58 -19.99
N SER A 189 1.97 17.51 -21.32
CA SER A 189 0.87 16.82 -22.00
C SER A 189 0.80 15.33 -21.66
N PHE A 190 1.93 14.63 -21.59
CA PHE A 190 1.98 13.22 -21.23
C PHE A 190 1.59 13.02 -19.76
N SER A 191 2.19 13.79 -18.85
CA SER A 191 1.89 13.69 -17.42
C SER A 191 0.44 14.01 -17.09
N LEU A 192 -0.12 15.05 -17.71
CA LEU A 192 -1.51 15.43 -17.52
C LEU A 192 -2.47 14.33 -18.01
N ARG A 193 -2.19 13.73 -19.18
CA ARG A 193 -2.99 12.59 -19.67
C ARG A 193 -2.95 11.39 -18.73
N CYS A 194 -1.78 11.06 -18.19
CA CYS A 194 -1.66 9.97 -17.21
C CYS A 194 -2.43 10.28 -15.91
N LEU A 195 -2.36 11.52 -15.42
CA LEU A 195 -3.10 11.98 -14.24
C LEU A 195 -4.62 11.91 -14.48
N LEU A 196 -5.09 12.50 -15.59
CA LEU A 196 -6.50 12.50 -15.96
C LEU A 196 -7.03 11.08 -16.16
N PHE A 197 -6.29 10.21 -16.85
CA PHE A 197 -6.65 8.80 -16.98
C PHE A 197 -6.81 8.15 -15.61
N THR A 198 -5.81 8.32 -14.73
CA THR A 198 -5.84 7.70 -13.39
C THR A 198 -7.03 8.19 -12.58
N PHE A 199 -7.28 9.49 -12.59
CA PHE A 199 -8.38 10.11 -11.86
C PHE A 199 -9.75 9.74 -12.42
N LEU A 200 -9.96 9.86 -13.74
CA LEU A 200 -11.25 9.58 -14.39
C LEU A 200 -11.65 8.11 -14.25
N VAL A 201 -10.71 7.18 -14.48
CA VAL A 201 -10.99 5.75 -14.31
C VAL A 201 -11.26 5.43 -12.83
N SER A 202 -10.50 6.00 -11.90
CA SER A 202 -10.77 5.80 -10.47
C SER A 202 -12.14 6.35 -10.09
N TYR A 203 -12.49 7.55 -10.55
CA TYR A 203 -13.77 8.18 -10.26
C TYR A 203 -14.95 7.36 -10.81
N MET A 204 -14.84 6.87 -12.04
CA MET A 204 -15.87 6.06 -12.69
C MET A 204 -16.08 4.71 -11.99
N LEU A 205 -15.04 4.12 -11.41
CA LEU A 205 -15.08 2.81 -10.75
C LEU A 205 -15.16 2.92 -9.22
N TYR A 206 -15.29 4.14 -8.67
CA TYR A 206 -15.28 4.35 -7.23
C TYR A 206 -16.59 3.87 -6.60
N GLN A 207 -16.45 3.08 -5.55
CA GLN A 207 -17.56 2.69 -4.68
C GLN A 207 -17.25 3.15 -3.25
N PRO A 208 -18.16 3.90 -2.59
CA PRO A 208 -17.97 4.32 -1.20
C PRO A 208 -17.83 3.13 -0.25
N THR A 209 -16.93 3.25 0.73
CA THR A 209 -16.74 2.22 1.76
C THR A 209 -17.22 2.70 3.12
N LYS A 210 -17.89 1.84 3.90
CA LYS A 210 -18.29 2.08 5.30
C LYS A 210 -17.19 1.70 6.31
N LYS A 211 -15.91 1.79 5.93
CA LYS A 211 -14.81 1.39 6.80
C LYS A 211 -14.63 2.41 7.94
N ASN A 212 -14.77 1.95 9.18
CA ASN A 212 -14.56 2.78 10.36
C ASN A 212 -13.06 3.15 10.52
N VAL A 213 -12.73 4.42 10.27
CA VAL A 213 -11.36 4.94 10.44
C VAL A 213 -10.95 4.96 11.91
N TRP A 214 -11.88 5.28 12.82
CA TRP A 214 -11.63 5.37 14.26
C TRP A 214 -11.28 4.03 14.89
N HIS A 215 -11.79 2.92 14.34
CA HIS A 215 -11.30 1.57 14.69
C HIS A 215 -9.77 1.48 14.53
N THR A 216 -9.26 1.94 13.39
CA THR A 216 -7.82 1.86 13.08
C THR A 216 -7.04 2.80 13.99
N VAL A 217 -7.52 4.02 14.22
CA VAL A 217 -6.88 4.98 15.13
C VAL A 217 -6.80 4.44 16.55
N TYR A 218 -7.91 3.91 17.08
CA TYR A 218 -7.97 3.35 18.44
C TYR A 218 -7.06 2.13 18.59
N ALA A 219 -7.12 1.17 17.65
CA ALA A 219 -6.23 0.01 17.67
C ALA A 219 -4.74 0.44 17.59
N GLY A 220 -4.45 1.47 16.80
CA GLY A 220 -3.10 2.03 16.63
C GLY A 220 -2.51 2.67 17.89
N LEU A 221 -3.33 3.09 18.86
CA LEU A 221 -2.84 3.54 20.18
C LEU A 221 -2.08 2.43 20.91
N GLY A 222 -2.51 1.19 20.72
CA GLY A 222 -1.88 0.01 21.32
C GLY A 222 -0.58 -0.44 20.65
N ALA A 223 -0.02 0.34 19.73
CA ALA A 223 1.26 0.06 19.09
C ALA A 223 2.45 0.05 20.07
N TYR A 224 2.32 0.69 21.22
CA TYR A 224 3.33 0.64 22.28
C TYR A 224 2.61 0.55 23.62
N GLN A 225 3.32 0.15 24.67
CA GLN A 225 2.79 0.21 26.02
C GLN A 225 2.25 1.61 26.34
N ASN A 226 1.06 1.62 26.91
CA ASN A 226 0.29 2.82 27.23
C ASN A 226 -0.50 2.62 28.53
N GLU A 227 -0.82 3.73 29.19
CA GLU A 227 -1.53 3.75 30.47
C GLU A 227 -2.98 3.26 30.39
N TYR A 228 -3.55 3.23 29.17
CA TYR A 228 -4.91 2.77 28.91
C TYR A 228 -5.03 1.24 28.71
N GLY A 229 -3.90 0.51 28.73
CA GLY A 229 -3.88 -0.94 28.52
C GLY A 229 -4.34 -1.40 27.13
N ILE A 230 -4.38 -0.49 26.14
CA ILE A 230 -4.81 -0.79 24.77
C ILE A 230 -3.72 -1.60 24.08
N LYS A 231 -4.10 -2.68 23.38
CA LYS A 231 -3.19 -3.54 22.60
C LYS A 231 -3.42 -3.36 21.10
N LEU A 232 -2.37 -3.46 20.29
CA LEU A 232 -2.46 -3.44 18.83
C LEU A 232 -3.15 -4.71 18.29
N SER A 233 -4.48 -4.70 18.33
CA SER A 233 -5.32 -5.79 17.87
C SER A 233 -6.71 -5.28 17.54
N ASP A 234 -7.33 -5.87 16.52
CA ASP A 234 -8.74 -5.60 16.17
C ASP A 234 -9.69 -5.94 17.34
N LYS A 235 -9.28 -6.83 18.26
CA LYS A 235 -10.05 -7.16 19.48
C LYS A 235 -10.15 -5.99 20.45
N ALA A 236 -9.14 -5.10 20.51
CA ALA A 236 -9.13 -4.00 21.47
C ALA A 236 -10.34 -3.05 21.29
N PRO A 237 -10.62 -2.53 20.08
CA PRO A 237 -11.82 -1.72 19.88
C PRO A 237 -13.11 -2.56 19.92
N TYR A 238 -13.11 -3.85 19.60
CA TYR A 238 -14.31 -4.70 19.78
C TYR A 238 -14.68 -4.85 21.27
N ASN A 239 -13.68 -5.05 22.13
CA ASN A 239 -13.87 -5.10 23.58
C ASN A 239 -14.35 -3.75 24.14
N LEU A 240 -13.91 -2.62 23.56
CA LEU A 240 -14.42 -1.29 23.92
C LEU A 240 -15.93 -1.21 23.67
N TYR A 241 -16.37 -1.68 22.51
CA TYR A 241 -17.80 -1.71 22.17
C TYR A 241 -18.58 -2.59 23.15
N GLU A 242 -18.16 -3.84 23.34
CA GLU A 242 -18.82 -4.79 24.26
C GLU A 242 -18.88 -4.25 25.69
N ARG A 243 -17.84 -3.56 26.16
CA ARG A 243 -17.81 -2.94 27.49
C ARG A 243 -18.84 -1.81 27.64
N ILE A 244 -19.10 -1.05 26.58
CA ILE A 244 -20.01 0.11 26.62
C ILE A 244 -21.45 -0.32 26.37
N THR A 245 -21.69 -1.29 25.49
CA THR A 245 -23.03 -1.68 25.06
C THR A 245 -23.55 -2.96 25.71
N GLY A 246 -22.66 -3.82 26.21
CA GLY A 246 -22.98 -5.20 26.62
C GLY A 246 -23.14 -6.16 25.44
N GLU A 247 -23.02 -5.70 24.20
CA GLU A 247 -23.25 -6.48 22.98
C GLU A 247 -21.92 -6.95 22.36
N LYS A 248 -21.84 -8.21 21.93
CA LYS A 248 -20.66 -8.73 21.23
C LYS A 248 -20.65 -8.29 19.77
N LEU A 249 -19.50 -7.76 19.33
CA LEU A 249 -19.28 -7.41 17.93
C LEU A 249 -18.64 -8.58 17.16
N VAL A 250 -19.32 -9.08 16.14
CA VAL A 250 -18.89 -10.23 15.33
C VAL A 250 -18.53 -9.75 13.92
N ALA A 251 -17.23 -9.56 13.68
CA ALA A 251 -16.66 -9.07 12.42
C ALA A 251 -16.38 -10.17 11.37
N SER A 252 -16.95 -11.37 11.53
CA SER A 252 -16.92 -12.42 10.52
C SER A 252 -18.06 -12.23 9.53
N VAL A 253 -17.79 -12.44 8.22
CA VAL A 253 -18.78 -12.37 7.14
C VAL A 253 -20.14 -12.99 7.55
N GLY A 254 -21.20 -12.16 7.56
CA GLY A 254 -22.54 -12.53 8.04
C GLY A 254 -22.82 -12.30 9.53
N GLY A 255 -21.90 -11.65 10.27
CA GLY A 255 -22.12 -11.20 11.64
C GLY A 255 -22.66 -9.77 11.73
N ASN A 256 -23.02 -9.35 12.95
CA ASN A 256 -23.67 -8.05 13.22
C ASN A 256 -22.81 -6.81 12.92
N TYR A 257 -21.48 -6.97 12.77
CA TYR A 257 -20.60 -5.85 12.40
C TYR A 257 -20.97 -5.20 11.07
N TYR A 258 -21.75 -5.89 10.23
CA TYR A 258 -22.14 -5.41 8.91
C TYR A 258 -23.51 -4.71 8.88
N GLU A 259 -24.20 -4.65 10.03
CA GLU A 259 -25.48 -3.94 10.18
C GLU A 259 -25.23 -2.43 10.36
N GLU A 260 -26.03 -1.60 9.68
CA GLU A 260 -25.82 -0.14 9.64
C GLU A 260 -25.87 0.51 11.02
N GLU A 261 -26.90 0.18 11.82
CA GLU A 261 -27.05 0.69 13.18
C GLU A 261 -25.87 0.34 14.09
N VAL A 262 -25.35 -0.90 13.94
CA VAL A 262 -24.19 -1.38 14.71
C VAL A 262 -22.92 -0.63 14.31
N ILE A 263 -22.69 -0.41 13.02
CA ILE A 263 -21.52 0.32 12.50
C ILE A 263 -21.51 1.77 12.98
N ASP A 264 -22.66 2.44 12.90
CA ASP A 264 -22.76 3.84 13.29
C ASP A 264 -22.53 4.01 14.79
N LYS A 265 -23.19 3.19 15.61
CA LYS A 265 -22.98 3.12 17.06
C LYS A 265 -21.51 2.83 17.39
N TYR A 266 -20.91 1.85 16.71
CA TYR A 266 -19.50 1.50 16.88
C TYR A 266 -18.53 2.63 16.50
N THR A 267 -18.83 3.33 15.40
CA THR A 267 -18.04 4.47 14.92
C THR A 267 -18.08 5.63 15.90
N VAL A 268 -19.24 5.95 16.45
CA VAL A 268 -19.39 6.99 17.49
C VAL A 268 -18.60 6.61 18.74
N ILE A 269 -18.79 5.40 19.27
CA ILE A 269 -18.10 4.93 20.49
C ILE A 269 -16.58 5.00 20.34
N THR A 270 -16.04 4.47 19.23
CA THR A 270 -14.58 4.48 18.99
C THR A 270 -14.04 5.89 18.79
N LYS A 271 -14.78 6.77 18.10
CA LYS A 271 -14.41 8.18 17.93
C LYS A 271 -14.36 8.93 19.27
N GLU A 272 -15.39 8.79 20.09
CA GLU A 272 -15.49 9.50 21.38
C GLU A 272 -14.35 9.09 22.32
N GLU A 273 -14.05 7.80 22.42
CA GLU A 273 -12.96 7.32 23.27
C GLU A 273 -11.59 7.80 22.76
N VAL A 274 -11.36 7.79 21.44
CA VAL A 274 -10.12 8.36 20.86
C VAL A 274 -9.99 9.85 21.18
N ILE A 275 -11.06 10.62 21.02
CA ILE A 275 -11.06 12.07 21.33
C ILE A 275 -10.82 12.32 22.82
N LYS A 276 -11.41 11.51 23.69
CA LYS A 276 -11.19 11.55 25.13
C LYS A 276 -9.72 11.33 25.47
N ILE A 277 -9.13 10.24 24.98
CA ILE A 277 -7.71 9.92 25.18
C ILE A 277 -6.81 11.05 24.64
N PHE A 278 -7.13 11.62 23.48
CA PHE A 278 -6.37 12.73 22.91
C PHE A 278 -6.40 13.98 23.80
N LYS A 279 -7.53 14.29 24.43
CA LYS A 279 -7.66 15.43 25.35
C LYS A 279 -6.92 15.19 26.66
N GLU A 280 -6.93 13.96 27.18
CA GLU A 280 -6.23 13.59 28.41
C GLU A 280 -4.71 13.52 28.23
N ASN A 281 -4.25 12.88 27.14
CA ASN A 281 -2.84 12.68 26.87
C ASN A 281 -2.53 12.75 25.36
N PRO A 282 -2.37 13.95 24.77
CA PRO A 282 -2.04 14.09 23.35
C PRO A 282 -0.63 13.57 23.00
N TYR A 283 0.25 13.43 24.00
CA TYR A 283 1.63 13.00 23.79
C TYR A 283 1.72 11.57 23.25
N ILE A 284 0.79 10.66 23.62
CA ILE A 284 0.78 9.30 23.09
C ILE A 284 0.67 9.27 21.55
N PHE A 285 -0.16 10.15 20.98
CA PHE A 285 -0.34 10.25 19.53
C PHE A 285 0.93 10.78 18.86
N ILE A 286 1.52 11.85 19.41
CA ILE A 286 2.74 12.47 18.88
C ILE A 286 3.90 11.47 18.95
N LYS A 287 4.07 10.81 20.10
CA LYS A 287 5.08 9.76 20.32
C LYS A 287 4.91 8.65 19.28
N ASN A 288 3.71 8.07 19.17
CA ASN A 288 3.45 6.98 18.23
C ASN A 288 3.69 7.43 16.79
N ALA A 289 3.16 8.59 16.39
CA ALA A 289 3.35 9.14 15.05
C ALA A 289 4.84 9.33 14.69
N PHE A 290 5.64 9.85 15.62
CA PHE A 290 7.07 10.05 15.41
C PHE A 290 7.81 8.72 15.22
N ILE A 291 7.62 7.77 16.15
CA ILE A 291 8.28 6.46 16.13
C ILE A 291 7.86 5.66 14.89
N ASN A 292 6.58 5.67 14.55
CA ASN A 292 6.00 5.01 13.38
C ASN A 292 6.54 5.61 12.08
N THR A 293 6.69 6.94 12.01
CA THR A 293 7.27 7.60 10.84
C THR A 293 8.73 7.18 10.62
N LEU A 294 9.52 7.09 11.69
CA LEU A 294 10.89 6.56 11.62
C LEU A 294 10.91 5.10 11.16
N GLN A 295 9.95 4.27 11.61
CA GLN A 295 9.82 2.89 11.12
C GLN A 295 9.53 2.82 9.62
N GLY A 296 8.88 3.85 9.05
CA GLY A 296 8.71 4.04 7.61
C GLY A 296 10.01 4.08 6.80
N PHE A 297 11.16 4.30 7.45
CA PHE A 297 12.50 4.27 6.86
C PHE A 297 13.23 2.94 7.12
N SER A 298 12.52 1.89 7.55
CA SER A 298 13.10 0.61 8.00
C SER A 298 12.23 -0.59 7.59
N PHE A 299 12.21 -1.65 8.42
CA PHE A 299 11.42 -2.88 8.21
C PHE A 299 9.96 -2.78 8.68
N GLY A 300 9.59 -1.70 9.37
CA GLY A 300 8.25 -1.54 9.93
C GLY A 300 8.07 -2.15 11.33
N TYR A 301 6.82 -2.17 11.80
CA TYR A 301 6.44 -2.55 13.17
C TYR A 301 6.12 -4.05 13.33
N PHE A 302 6.74 -4.72 14.29
CA PHE A 302 6.49 -6.14 14.59
C PHE A 302 5.51 -6.31 15.75
N ASN A 303 4.31 -6.83 15.46
CA ASN A 303 3.19 -6.97 16.41
C ASN A 303 3.36 -8.06 17.49
N ARG A 304 4.40 -8.89 17.44
CA ARG A 304 4.61 -9.99 18.41
C ARG A 304 5.83 -9.76 19.31
N ASN A 305 6.48 -8.61 19.20
CA ASN A 305 7.75 -8.34 19.85
C ASN A 305 7.60 -7.38 21.02
N ILE A 306 8.56 -7.45 21.94
CA ILE A 306 8.73 -6.50 23.04
C ILE A 306 9.02 -5.11 22.43
N ASP A 307 8.43 -4.05 22.96
CA ASP A 307 8.54 -2.67 22.48
C ASP A 307 9.98 -2.24 22.14
N TYR A 308 10.98 -2.72 22.89
CA TYR A 308 12.41 -2.49 22.63
C TYR A 308 12.86 -2.84 21.21
N ILE A 309 12.33 -3.90 20.61
CA ILE A 309 12.65 -4.25 19.21
C ILE A 309 12.08 -3.21 18.26
N ASN A 310 10.84 -2.75 18.49
CA ASN A 310 10.22 -1.73 17.67
C ASN A 310 10.94 -0.38 17.82
N TYR A 311 11.41 -0.03 19.01
CA TYR A 311 12.29 1.14 19.22
C TYR A 311 13.63 1.01 18.51
N PHE A 312 14.25 -0.18 18.55
CA PHE A 312 15.49 -0.44 17.82
C PHE A 312 15.30 -0.32 16.30
N ILE A 313 14.18 -0.80 15.76
CA ILE A 313 13.85 -0.65 14.35
C ILE A 313 13.63 0.82 13.98
N SER A 314 12.93 1.59 14.82
CA SER A 314 12.82 3.04 14.65
C SER A 314 14.17 3.74 14.66
N PHE A 315 15.10 3.31 15.52
CA PHE A 315 16.46 3.83 15.56
C PHE A 315 17.24 3.50 14.27
N ILE A 316 17.10 2.29 13.72
CA ILE A 316 17.64 1.94 12.39
C ILE A 316 17.04 2.87 11.33
N GLY A 317 15.73 3.11 11.35
CA GLY A 317 15.05 4.03 10.45
C GLY A 317 15.56 5.47 10.58
N PHE A 318 15.85 5.94 11.79
CA PHE A 318 16.48 7.23 12.05
C PHE A 318 17.89 7.32 11.47
N ILE A 319 18.74 6.30 11.70
CA ILE A 319 20.08 6.23 11.09
C ILE A 319 19.96 6.30 9.56
N PHE A 320 19.00 5.57 8.98
CA PHE A 320 18.77 5.58 7.54
C PHE A 320 18.30 6.94 7.03
N LEU A 321 17.40 7.62 7.75
CA LEU A 321 16.96 8.98 7.43
C LEU A 321 18.13 9.98 7.46
N VAL A 322 18.96 9.96 8.53
CA VAL A 322 20.17 10.78 8.64
C VAL A 322 21.13 10.48 7.50
N PHE A 323 21.29 9.19 7.15
CA PHE A 323 22.08 8.76 6.02
C PHE A 323 21.59 9.35 4.68
N LEU A 324 20.29 9.29 4.40
CA LEU A 324 19.70 9.91 3.20
C LEU A 324 19.90 11.42 3.20
N TYR A 325 19.72 12.07 4.35
CA TYR A 325 19.88 13.51 4.51
C TYR A 325 21.33 13.94 4.25
N TYR A 326 22.30 13.27 4.87
CA TYR A 326 23.73 13.51 4.69
C TYR A 326 24.17 13.36 3.23
N ASN A 327 23.60 12.38 2.51
CA ASN A 327 23.86 12.15 1.09
C ASN A 327 22.99 13.03 0.15
N LYS A 328 22.21 13.98 0.70
CA LYS A 328 21.34 14.91 -0.04
C LYS A 328 20.29 14.19 -0.91
N LEU A 329 19.82 13.02 -0.48
CA LEU A 329 18.81 12.20 -1.16
C LEU A 329 17.38 12.66 -0.81
N TYR A 330 17.13 13.97 -0.77
CA TYR A 330 15.86 14.56 -0.28
C TYR A 330 14.62 14.07 -1.04
N THR A 331 14.75 13.84 -2.35
CA THR A 331 13.67 13.29 -3.18
C THR A 331 13.20 11.91 -2.70
N TRP A 332 14.11 11.07 -2.21
CA TRP A 332 13.76 9.77 -1.64
C TRP A 332 13.15 9.91 -0.25
N ILE A 333 13.65 10.84 0.57
CA ILE A 333 13.06 11.14 1.89
C ILE A 333 11.59 11.54 1.73
N ILE A 334 11.31 12.52 0.87
CA ILE A 334 9.95 13.00 0.61
C ILE A 334 9.06 11.87 0.07
N PHE A 335 9.57 11.08 -0.87
CA PHE A 335 8.79 9.97 -1.43
C PHE A 335 8.43 8.92 -0.38
N ILE A 336 9.41 8.49 0.44
CA ILE A 336 9.18 7.54 1.54
C ILE A 336 8.20 8.12 2.58
N LEU A 337 8.28 9.41 2.89
CA LEU A 337 7.31 10.06 3.78
C LEU A 337 5.90 10.06 3.16
N PHE A 338 5.76 10.30 1.87
CA PHE A 338 4.44 10.32 1.21
C PHE A 338 3.79 8.93 1.09
N THR A 339 4.57 7.86 1.06
CA THR A 339 4.03 6.50 1.03
C THR A 339 3.51 6.02 2.40
N VAL A 340 4.02 6.56 3.51
CA VAL A 340 3.60 6.13 4.87
C VAL A 340 2.93 7.20 5.73
N GLY A 341 3.20 8.48 5.48
CA GLY A 341 2.80 9.60 6.33
C GLY A 341 1.28 9.74 6.49
N THR A 342 0.51 9.25 5.51
CA THR A 342 -0.96 9.26 5.56
C THR A 342 -1.55 8.27 6.56
N PHE A 343 -0.77 7.32 7.08
CA PHE A 343 -1.25 6.37 8.09
C PHE A 343 -0.34 6.27 9.33
N THR A 344 0.96 6.58 9.26
CA THR A 344 1.87 6.48 10.42
C THR A 344 1.49 7.41 11.56
N ILE A 345 0.72 8.48 11.27
CA ILE A 345 0.18 9.41 12.25
C ILE A 345 -0.71 8.70 13.29
N TYR A 346 -1.43 7.64 12.89
CA TYR A 346 -2.43 6.99 13.75
C TYR A 346 -2.31 5.47 13.80
N TYR A 347 -1.47 4.84 12.97
CA TYR A 347 -1.29 3.39 12.97
C TYR A 347 0.16 3.00 12.64
N PRO A 348 0.73 2.00 13.32
CA PRO A 348 2.10 1.59 13.06
C PRO A 348 2.26 0.93 11.67
N PRO A 349 3.39 1.16 10.97
CA PRO A 349 3.65 0.59 9.65
C PRO A 349 4.08 -0.86 9.78
N ILE A 350 3.13 -1.78 9.96
CA ILE A 350 3.43 -3.21 9.96
C ILE A 350 4.12 -3.62 8.63
N PRO A 351 4.97 -4.65 8.61
CA PRO A 351 5.77 -5.04 7.44
C PRO A 351 4.98 -5.20 6.13
N ALA A 352 3.72 -5.65 6.17
CA ALA A 352 2.89 -5.71 4.97
C ALA A 352 2.52 -4.31 4.45
N TYR A 353 2.24 -3.35 5.34
CA TYR A 353 1.86 -1.98 4.96
C TYR A 353 3.05 -1.18 4.43
N MET A 354 4.26 -1.66 4.72
CA MET A 354 5.54 -1.16 4.26
C MET A 354 5.94 -1.65 2.87
N PHE A 355 5.11 -2.45 2.19
CA PHE A 355 5.52 -3.05 0.91
C PHE A 355 5.86 -2.01 -0.16
N GLY A 356 5.17 -0.86 -0.18
CA GLY A 356 5.53 0.29 -1.01
C GLY A 356 6.90 0.90 -0.66
N ASN A 357 7.39 0.75 0.57
CA ASN A 357 8.63 1.38 1.03
C ASN A 357 9.88 0.52 0.83
N TYR A 358 9.75 -0.80 0.72
CA TYR A 358 10.93 -1.67 0.55
C TYR A 358 11.74 -1.30 -0.70
N LEU A 359 11.06 -1.06 -1.82
CA LEU A 359 11.72 -0.70 -3.06
C LEU A 359 12.48 0.64 -2.97
N PRO A 360 11.89 1.78 -2.54
CA PRO A 360 12.63 3.04 -2.43
C PRO A 360 13.76 3.01 -1.38
N ILE A 361 13.61 2.25 -0.28
CA ILE A 361 14.69 2.04 0.69
C ILE A 361 15.87 1.32 0.02
N VAL A 362 15.64 0.22 -0.69
CA VAL A 362 16.71 -0.51 -1.37
C VAL A 362 17.32 0.31 -2.51
N LEU A 363 16.50 0.96 -3.34
CA LEU A 363 16.99 1.78 -4.44
C LEU A 363 17.88 2.92 -3.94
N SER A 364 17.49 3.63 -2.88
CA SER A 364 18.33 4.70 -2.33
C SER A 364 19.68 4.18 -1.76
N LEU A 365 19.71 3.00 -1.13
CA LEU A 365 20.95 2.32 -0.75
C LEU A 365 21.84 1.93 -1.94
N THR A 366 21.26 1.62 -3.10
CA THR A 366 22.07 1.29 -4.28
C THR A 366 22.74 2.51 -4.92
N LEU A 367 22.31 3.74 -4.63
CA LEU A 367 22.73 4.95 -5.37
C LEU A 367 23.94 5.69 -4.80
N ILE A 368 24.49 5.22 -3.68
CA ILE A 368 25.50 5.89 -2.84
C ILE A 368 26.71 6.42 -3.61
N LYS A 369 27.21 5.67 -4.61
CA LYS A 369 28.43 6.05 -5.35
C LYS A 369 28.21 7.04 -6.50
N ARG A 370 26.97 7.26 -6.94
CA ARG A 370 26.69 8.12 -8.10
C ARG A 370 26.74 9.62 -7.76
N ILE A 371 26.47 9.97 -6.50
CA ILE A 371 26.42 11.37 -6.03
C ILE A 371 27.80 11.97 -5.83
N LYS A 372 28.80 11.18 -5.39
CA LYS A 372 30.18 11.67 -5.28
C LYS A 372 30.83 11.98 -6.63
N LYS A 373 30.38 11.35 -7.74
CA LYS A 373 31.00 11.50 -9.06
C LYS A 373 30.26 12.49 -9.97
N ASN A 374 28.96 12.69 -9.77
CA ASN A 374 28.16 13.63 -10.53
C ASN A 374 27.58 14.71 -9.60
N ASN A 375 28.17 15.90 -9.65
CA ASN A 375 27.48 17.18 -9.46
C ASN A 375 26.33 17.31 -10.49
N LEU A 376 25.34 16.44 -10.41
CA LEU A 376 24.17 16.36 -11.30
C LEU A 376 23.26 17.59 -11.14
N ILE A 377 23.42 18.36 -10.06
CA ILE A 377 22.83 19.69 -9.92
C ILE A 377 23.35 20.66 -11.01
N ASN A 378 24.56 20.45 -11.55
CA ASN A 378 25.06 21.27 -12.66
C ASN A 378 24.49 20.87 -14.03
N SER A 379 24.03 19.63 -14.25
CA SER A 379 23.30 19.29 -15.47
C SER A 379 21.85 19.78 -15.43
N TYR A 380 21.23 19.83 -14.24
CA TYR A 380 19.92 20.47 -14.07
C TYR A 380 19.97 22.00 -14.28
N ARG A 381 21.05 22.69 -13.87
CA ARG A 381 21.25 24.13 -14.19
C ARG A 381 21.48 24.39 -15.69
N LYS A 382 22.24 23.55 -16.40
CA LYS A 382 22.48 23.74 -17.84
C LYS A 382 21.22 23.57 -18.71
N SER A 383 20.28 22.72 -18.31
CA SER A 383 18.99 22.56 -19.02
C SER A 383 18.09 23.81 -18.93
N PHE A 384 18.25 24.67 -17.92
CA PHE A 384 17.49 25.91 -17.78
C PHE A 384 18.19 27.11 -18.41
N SER A 385 19.52 27.09 -18.50
CA SER A 385 20.31 28.15 -19.13
C SER A 385 20.22 28.16 -20.67
N ASN A 386 20.00 27.02 -21.31
CA ASN A 386 20.02 26.94 -22.79
C ASN A 386 18.64 27.11 -23.47
N LYS A 387 17.58 27.45 -22.73
CA LYS A 387 16.25 27.72 -23.30
C LYS A 387 15.88 29.21 -23.37
N LYS A 388 16.78 30.11 -23.00
CA LYS A 388 16.61 31.55 -23.24
C LYS A 388 17.32 31.94 -24.54
N ILE A 389 16.50 32.47 -25.46
CA ILE A 389 16.87 33.31 -26.62
C ILE A 389 17.36 32.55 -27.87
N LYS A 390 16.39 32.01 -28.62
CA LYS A 390 16.36 32.15 -30.09
C LYS A 390 14.95 32.58 -30.50
N GLY A 391 14.56 33.78 -30.09
CA GLY A 391 13.54 34.54 -30.80
C GLY A 391 14.25 35.25 -31.94
N LYS A 392 14.01 34.80 -33.17
CA LYS A 392 14.33 35.57 -34.37
C LYS A 392 13.31 36.72 -34.44
N TYR A 393 13.83 37.94 -34.52
CA TYR A 393 13.14 39.05 -35.17
C TYR A 393 12.95 38.74 -36.66
#